data_AF-A0A957TR87-F1
#
_entry.id   AF-A0A957TR87-F1
#
_cell.length_a   1.000
_cell.length_b   1.000
_cell.length_c   1.000
_cell.angle_alpha   90.00
_cell.angle_beta   90.00
_cell.angle_gamma   90.00
#
_symmetry.space_group_name_H-M   'P 1'
#
loop_
_entity.id
_entity.type
_entity.pdbx_description
1 polymer ?
#
loop_
_entity_poly.entity_id
_entity_poly.type
_entity_poly.pdbx_seq_one_letter_code
_entity_poly.pdbx_strand_id
1 'polypeptide(L)'
;QMIKADKINAINAYPEVGWDPLTWQKSEFATLPGEERIERNGNEVEVFMTSVRSHLTPDRIEVKEGDHVIWHITNIESAHDATHGFQLGGLNLSLSIEPGESTTFEFDATEAGTYPYYCTEFCSALHLEMTGYMLVEP
;
A
#
# COMPACT_ATOMS: atom_id res chain seq x y z
N GLN A 1 -29.65 1.30 -15.98
CA GLN A 1 -29.60 -0.06 -16.54
C GLN A 1 -29.86 -1.06 -15.42
N MET A 2 -30.38 -2.26 -15.72
CA MET A 2 -30.52 -3.36 -14.77
C MET A 2 -29.96 -4.64 -15.40
N ILE A 3 -29.11 -5.36 -14.66
CA ILE A 3 -28.50 -6.64 -15.06
C ILE A 3 -28.97 -7.70 -14.06
N LYS A 4 -29.28 -8.91 -14.53
CA LYS A 4 -29.64 -10.02 -13.64
C LYS A 4 -28.41 -10.47 -12.85
N ALA A 5 -28.56 -10.74 -11.56
CA ALA A 5 -27.46 -11.12 -10.67
C ALA A 5 -26.73 -12.39 -11.14
N ASP A 6 -27.44 -13.36 -11.71
CA ASP A 6 -26.89 -14.60 -12.27
C ASP A 6 -25.93 -14.40 -13.45
N LYS A 7 -25.86 -13.18 -13.99
CA LYS A 7 -24.91 -12.79 -15.04
C LYS A 7 -23.64 -12.14 -14.51
N ILE A 8 -23.55 -11.87 -13.22
CA ILE A 8 -22.40 -11.22 -12.58
C ILE A 8 -21.68 -12.25 -11.73
N ASN A 9 -20.41 -12.47 -12.03
CA ASN A 9 -19.54 -13.37 -11.27
C ASN A 9 -18.41 -12.52 -10.68
N ALA A 10 -18.68 -11.90 -9.54
CA ALA A 10 -17.66 -11.15 -8.80
C ALA A 10 -16.66 -12.12 -8.16
N ILE A 11 -15.40 -11.70 -8.08
CA ILE A 11 -14.39 -12.38 -7.27
C ILE A 11 -14.46 -11.86 -5.83
N ASN A 12 -14.05 -12.70 -4.88
CA ASN A 12 -14.02 -12.36 -3.47
C ASN A 12 -12.66 -11.82 -2.99
N ALA A 13 -11.61 -12.12 -3.74
CA ALA A 13 -10.23 -11.70 -3.53
C ALA A 13 -9.51 -11.85 -4.87
N TYR A 14 -8.38 -11.17 -5.04
CA TYR A 14 -7.59 -11.34 -6.25
C TYR A 14 -7.05 -12.77 -6.39
N PRO A 15 -6.85 -13.26 -7.64
CA PRO A 15 -6.48 -14.66 -7.89
C PRO A 15 -5.23 -15.14 -7.16
N GLU A 16 -4.26 -14.25 -6.98
CA GLU A 16 -3.03 -14.47 -6.22
C GLU A 16 -2.57 -13.15 -5.60
N VAL A 17 -1.73 -13.25 -4.56
CA VAL A 17 -1.14 -12.08 -3.90
C VAL A 17 -0.19 -11.37 -4.88
N GLY A 18 -0.32 -10.05 -4.95
CA GLY A 18 0.48 -9.23 -5.84
C GLY A 18 -0.24 -8.82 -7.14
N TRP A 19 -1.56 -8.96 -7.20
CA TRP A 19 -2.32 -8.71 -8.42
C TRP A 19 -2.51 -7.21 -8.69
N ASP A 20 -2.19 -6.78 -9.89
CA ASP A 20 -2.46 -5.42 -10.35
C ASP A 20 -3.88 -5.36 -10.95
N PRO A 21 -4.78 -4.52 -10.39
CA PRO A 21 -6.16 -4.43 -10.85
C PRO A 21 -6.32 -3.76 -12.22
N LEU A 22 -5.36 -2.93 -12.63
CA LEU A 22 -5.40 -2.20 -13.90
C LEU A 22 -4.98 -3.11 -15.07
N THR A 23 -3.91 -3.88 -14.88
CA THR A 23 -3.40 -4.80 -15.92
C THR A 23 -4.01 -6.19 -15.84
N TRP A 24 -4.64 -6.53 -14.72
CA TRP A 24 -5.21 -7.85 -14.43
C TRP A 24 -4.18 -8.98 -14.52
N GLN A 25 -2.98 -8.71 -14.00
CA GLN A 25 -1.85 -9.64 -13.98
C GLN A 25 -1.08 -9.46 -12.66
N LYS A 26 -0.16 -10.38 -12.36
CA LYS A 26 0.75 -10.20 -11.24
C LYS A 26 1.65 -8.99 -11.50
N SER A 27 1.70 -8.07 -10.54
CA SER A 27 2.62 -6.94 -10.54
C SER A 27 4.06 -7.45 -10.45
N GLU A 28 4.96 -6.84 -11.23
CA GLU A 28 6.40 -7.07 -11.11
C GLU A 28 6.98 -6.52 -9.80
N PHE A 29 6.29 -5.57 -9.16
CA PHE A 29 6.66 -4.95 -7.89
C PHE A 29 5.93 -5.55 -6.68
N ALA A 30 5.16 -6.63 -6.90
CA ALA A 30 4.49 -7.35 -5.83
C ALA A 30 5.49 -7.75 -4.75
N THR A 31 5.26 -7.31 -3.52
CA THR A 31 6.14 -7.56 -2.38
C THR A 31 5.54 -8.64 -1.49
N LEU A 32 6.33 -9.64 -1.11
CA LEU A 32 5.93 -10.68 -0.18
C LEU A 32 6.59 -10.51 1.20
N PRO A 33 6.11 -11.20 2.25
CA PRO A 33 6.75 -11.20 3.56
C PRO A 33 8.23 -11.58 3.48
N GLY A 34 9.09 -10.72 4.01
CA GLY A 34 10.54 -10.85 3.99
C GLY A 34 11.22 -10.21 2.78
N GLU A 35 10.46 -9.68 1.81
CA GLU A 35 10.97 -8.95 0.65
C GLU A 35 10.82 -7.43 0.80
N GLU A 36 10.20 -6.95 1.89
CA GLU A 36 10.03 -5.53 2.18
C GLU A 36 11.38 -4.84 2.31
N ARG A 37 11.50 -3.69 1.65
CA ARG A 37 12.77 -2.95 1.56
C ARG A 37 12.54 -1.52 1.11
N ILE A 38 13.57 -0.71 1.31
CA ILE A 38 13.65 0.65 0.80
C ILE A 38 14.93 0.71 -0.03
N GLU A 39 14.81 1.03 -1.31
CA GLU A 39 15.93 1.14 -2.23
C GLU A 39 16.12 2.62 -2.62
N ARG A 40 17.37 3.06 -2.75
CA ARG A 40 17.69 4.44 -3.13
C ARG A 40 18.63 4.45 -4.32
N ASN A 41 18.24 5.20 -5.34
CA ASN A 41 19.05 5.49 -6.53
C ASN A 41 19.16 7.01 -6.73
N GLY A 42 20.16 7.62 -6.10
CA GLY A 42 20.27 9.08 -6.06
C GLY A 42 19.13 9.70 -5.28
N ASN A 43 18.28 10.46 -5.99
CA ASN A 43 17.10 11.12 -5.41
C ASN A 43 15.82 10.30 -5.60
N GLU A 44 15.87 9.19 -6.32
CA GLU A 44 14.74 8.27 -6.42
C GLU A 44 14.79 7.27 -5.26
N VAL A 45 13.67 7.11 -4.56
CA VAL A 45 13.52 6.18 -3.44
C VAL A 45 12.33 5.28 -3.71
N GLU A 46 12.58 3.98 -3.82
CA GLU A 46 11.55 2.96 -3.97
C GLU A 46 11.25 2.31 -2.62
N VAL A 47 9.98 2.30 -2.21
CA VAL A 47 9.49 1.63 -1.02
C VAL A 47 8.70 0.39 -1.44
N PHE A 48 9.14 -0.77 -1.01
CA PHE A 48 8.45 -2.05 -1.19
C PHE A 48 7.81 -2.46 0.12
N MET A 49 6.48 -2.38 0.18
CA MET A 49 5.70 -2.53 1.40
C MET A 49 4.70 -3.67 1.32
N THR A 50 4.55 -4.40 2.43
CA THR A 50 3.39 -5.28 2.65
C THR A 50 2.40 -4.65 3.61
N SER A 51 1.12 -4.94 3.39
CA SER A 51 0.03 -4.70 4.33
C SER A 51 -0.65 -6.02 4.69
N VAL A 52 -0.78 -6.25 5.99
CA VAL A 52 -1.49 -7.38 6.57
C VAL A 52 -2.12 -6.90 7.86
N ARG A 53 -3.19 -7.55 8.33
CA ARG A 53 -3.88 -7.12 9.55
C ARG A 53 -2.93 -6.70 10.69
N SER A 54 -3.13 -5.47 11.14
CA SER A 54 -2.39 -4.80 12.21
C SER A 54 -0.97 -4.32 11.86
N HIS A 55 -0.46 -4.53 10.64
CA HIS A 55 0.92 -4.21 10.28
C HIS A 55 1.06 -3.64 8.87
N LEU A 56 1.79 -2.52 8.78
CA LEU A 56 2.39 -2.01 7.55
C LEU A 56 3.90 -2.20 7.70
N THR A 57 4.54 -2.88 6.74
CA THR A 57 5.97 -3.18 6.80
C THR A 57 6.65 -2.68 5.53
N PRO A 58 7.68 -1.82 5.62
CA PRO A 58 8.28 -1.26 6.84
C PRO A 58 7.34 -0.27 7.55
N ASP A 59 7.48 -0.10 8.86
CA ASP A 59 6.73 0.86 9.69
C ASP A 59 7.50 2.18 9.91
N ARG A 60 8.74 2.26 9.44
CA ARG A 60 9.59 3.44 9.48
C ARG A 60 10.32 3.60 8.15
N ILE A 61 10.12 4.76 7.51
CA ILE A 61 10.72 5.11 6.23
C ILE A 61 11.47 6.44 6.40
N GLU A 62 12.67 6.53 5.85
CA GLU A 62 13.49 7.74 5.89
C GLU A 62 13.85 8.17 4.46
N VAL A 63 13.41 9.35 4.08
CA VAL A 63 13.66 10.00 2.79
C VAL A 63 14.20 11.41 3.03
N LYS A 64 14.61 12.11 1.98
CA LYS A 64 15.14 13.47 2.04
C LYS A 64 14.22 14.43 1.30
N GLU A 65 14.25 15.68 1.70
CA GLU A 65 13.59 16.75 0.98
C GLU A 65 14.11 16.80 -0.48
N GLY A 66 13.18 16.76 -1.43
CA GLY A 66 13.47 16.69 -2.86
C GLY A 66 13.63 15.28 -3.44
N ASP A 67 13.48 14.22 -2.63
CA ASP A 67 13.40 12.85 -3.17
C ASP A 67 12.10 12.64 -3.97
N HIS A 68 12.21 11.89 -5.06
CA HIS A 68 11.08 11.32 -5.78
C HIS A 68 10.82 9.93 -5.19
N VAL A 69 9.69 9.77 -4.50
CA VAL A 69 9.33 8.53 -3.80
C VAL A 69 8.36 7.73 -4.65
N ILE A 70 8.73 6.50 -4.99
CA ILE A 70 7.86 5.51 -5.63
C ILE A 70 7.53 4.46 -4.56
N TRP A 71 6.25 4.21 -4.34
CA TRP A 71 5.79 3.35 -3.26
C TRP A 71 4.94 2.23 -3.82
N HIS A 72 5.46 1.02 -3.70
CA HIS A 72 4.79 -0.24 -4.00
C HIS A 72 4.22 -0.81 -2.72
N ILE A 73 2.92 -1.05 -2.68
CA ILE A 73 2.24 -1.66 -1.53
C ILE A 73 1.42 -2.86 -1.97
N THR A 74 1.62 -3.99 -1.29
CA THR A 74 0.90 -5.24 -1.56
C THR A 74 0.09 -5.65 -0.33
N ASN A 75 -1.22 -5.81 -0.50
CA ASN A 75 -2.06 -6.46 0.50
C ASN A 75 -1.89 -7.97 0.38
N ILE A 76 -1.26 -8.57 1.39
CA ILE A 76 -0.93 -10.00 1.42
C ILE A 76 -2.04 -10.86 2.05
N GLU A 77 -3.18 -10.26 2.40
CA GLU A 77 -4.37 -11.00 2.81
C GLU A 77 -4.96 -11.80 1.64
N SER A 78 -5.61 -12.91 1.96
CA SER A 78 -6.37 -13.74 0.99
C SER A 78 -7.82 -13.95 1.40
N ALA A 79 -8.21 -13.46 2.58
CA ALA A 79 -9.57 -13.58 3.08
C ALA A 79 -10.48 -12.52 2.44
N HIS A 80 -11.71 -12.91 2.10
CA HIS A 80 -12.75 -11.98 1.66
C HIS A 80 -12.96 -10.86 2.69
N ASP A 81 -13.17 -9.64 2.21
CA ASP A 81 -13.34 -8.41 2.99
C ASP A 81 -12.16 -8.05 3.93
N ALA A 82 -10.97 -8.64 3.73
CA ALA A 82 -9.75 -8.21 4.42
C ALA A 82 -9.09 -7.02 3.71
N THR A 83 -9.89 -5.98 3.44
CA THR A 83 -9.47 -4.76 2.76
C THR A 83 -8.63 -3.90 3.69
N HIS A 84 -7.59 -3.29 3.15
CA HIS A 84 -6.78 -2.30 3.84
C HIS A 84 -6.97 -0.93 3.23
N GLY A 85 -6.94 0.09 4.07
CA GLY A 85 -6.75 1.45 3.64
C GLY A 85 -5.27 1.83 3.76
N PHE A 86 -4.85 2.87 3.06
CA PHE A 86 -3.58 3.52 3.30
C PHE A 86 -3.75 5.02 3.13
N GLN A 87 -3.46 5.78 4.19
CA GLN A 87 -3.38 7.24 4.13
C GLN A 87 -1.98 7.67 4.53
N LEU A 88 -1.34 8.52 3.72
CA LEU A 88 -0.13 9.23 4.11
C LEU A 88 -0.53 10.63 4.61
N GLY A 89 -0.58 10.78 5.94
CA GLY A 89 -1.03 11.99 6.61
C GLY A 89 -0.12 13.19 6.31
N GLY A 90 -0.73 14.35 6.08
CA GLY A 90 -0.02 15.56 5.61
C GLY A 90 0.09 15.64 4.08
N LEU A 91 -0.14 14.53 3.37
CA LEU A 91 -0.25 14.47 1.91
C LEU A 91 -1.67 14.05 1.51
N ASN A 92 -2.09 14.46 0.31
CA ASN A 92 -3.41 14.09 -0.23
C ASN A 92 -3.37 12.71 -0.92
N LEU A 93 -2.81 11.71 -0.23
CA LEU A 93 -2.60 10.36 -0.74
C LEU A 93 -3.39 9.36 0.10
N SER A 94 -4.38 8.73 -0.54
CA SER A 94 -5.31 7.79 0.07
C SER A 94 -5.59 6.64 -0.89
N LEU A 95 -5.58 5.41 -0.38
CA LEU A 95 -5.81 4.19 -1.14
C LEU A 95 -6.76 3.25 -0.39
N SER A 96 -7.53 2.49 -1.17
CA SER A 96 -8.16 1.23 -0.74
C SER A 96 -7.44 0.10 -1.46
N ILE A 97 -7.07 -0.95 -0.75
CA ILE A 97 -6.21 -2.03 -1.24
C ILE A 97 -6.88 -3.36 -0.88
N GLU A 98 -7.48 -4.01 -1.88
CA GLU A 98 -8.25 -5.24 -1.68
C GLU A 98 -7.35 -6.46 -1.42
N PRO A 99 -7.88 -7.57 -0.87
CA PRO A 99 -7.11 -8.79 -0.62
C PRO A 99 -6.40 -9.30 -1.88
N GLY A 100 -5.06 -9.37 -1.81
CA GLY A 100 -4.18 -9.80 -2.88
C GLY A 100 -3.75 -8.69 -3.84
N GLU A 101 -4.22 -7.46 -3.68
CA GLU A 101 -3.91 -6.33 -4.57
C GLU A 101 -2.47 -5.84 -4.36
N SER A 102 -1.81 -5.46 -5.46
CA SER A 102 -0.60 -4.65 -5.43
C SER A 102 -0.80 -3.38 -6.22
N THR A 103 -0.45 -2.25 -5.63
CA THR A 103 -0.57 -0.93 -6.26
C THR A 103 0.70 -0.12 -6.07
N THR A 104 0.93 0.79 -7.01
CA THR A 104 2.09 1.69 -7.01
C THR A 104 1.62 3.12 -7.13
N PHE A 105 2.18 4.00 -6.31
CA PHE A 105 1.98 5.44 -6.40
C PHE A 105 3.28 6.17 -6.18
N GLU A 106 3.37 7.40 -6.69
CA GLU A 106 4.59 8.20 -6.64
C GLU A 106 4.29 9.64 -6.22
N PHE A 107 5.25 10.27 -5.55
CA PHE A 107 5.17 11.68 -5.14
C PHE A 107 6.56 12.24 -4.85
N ASP A 108 6.67 13.58 -4.90
CA ASP A 108 7.89 14.27 -4.48
C ASP A 108 7.79 14.67 -3.00
N ALA A 109 8.81 14.34 -2.21
CA ALA A 109 8.92 14.71 -0.81
C ALA A 109 9.42 16.16 -0.67
N THR A 110 8.54 17.15 -0.85
CA THR A 110 8.96 18.57 -0.98
C THR A 110 9.15 19.32 0.33
N GLU A 111 8.73 18.77 1.46
CA GLU A 111 8.80 19.46 2.76
C GLU A 111 9.36 18.50 3.83
N ALA A 112 10.42 18.94 4.53
CA ALA A 112 10.95 18.21 5.66
C ALA A 112 9.94 18.10 6.80
N GLY A 113 9.88 16.93 7.46
CA GLY A 113 8.92 16.68 8.53
C GLY A 113 8.70 15.20 8.81
N THR A 114 7.80 14.91 9.74
CA THR A 114 7.36 13.55 10.05
C THR A 114 5.91 13.38 9.61
N TYR A 115 5.70 12.47 8.66
CA TYR A 115 4.42 12.18 8.03
C TYR A 115 3.96 10.79 8.49
N PRO A 116 2.92 10.69 9.35
CA PRO A 116 2.39 9.38 9.71
C PRO A 116 1.64 8.79 8.54
N TYR A 117 1.75 7.48 8.34
CA TYR A 117 0.81 6.74 7.50
C TYR A 117 0.10 5.68 8.32
N TYR A 118 -1.13 5.35 7.92
CA TYR A 118 -1.98 4.46 8.70
C TYR A 118 -3.08 3.83 7.85
N CYS A 119 -3.61 2.71 8.34
CA CYS A 119 -4.76 2.05 7.73
C CYS A 119 -6.06 2.79 8.06
N THR A 120 -6.80 3.22 7.03
CA THR A 120 -8.11 3.88 7.20
C THR A 120 -9.26 2.90 7.34
N GLU A 121 -9.08 1.66 6.93
CA GLU A 121 -10.10 0.60 7.02
C GLU A 121 -10.01 -0.17 8.33
N PHE A 122 -11.17 -0.53 8.89
CA PHE A 122 -11.24 -1.41 10.08
C PHE A 122 -10.92 -2.85 9.67
N CYS A 123 -9.65 -3.15 9.54
CA CYS A 123 -9.16 -4.46 9.11
C CYS A 123 -9.02 -5.46 10.27
N SER A 124 -8.84 -5.00 11.50
CA SER A 124 -8.62 -5.85 12.68
C SER A 124 -8.96 -5.15 13.99
N ALA A 125 -8.91 -5.90 15.11
CA ALA A 125 -9.06 -5.32 16.45
C ALA A 125 -7.94 -4.32 16.79
N LEU A 126 -6.78 -4.43 16.13
CA LEU A 126 -5.62 -3.56 16.30
C LEU A 126 -5.44 -2.60 15.10
N HIS A 127 -6.54 -2.20 14.45
CA HIS A 127 -6.45 -1.34 13.26
C HIS A 127 -5.88 0.05 13.57
N LEU A 128 -6.06 0.56 14.80
CA LEU A 128 -5.53 1.87 15.20
C LEU A 128 -4.02 1.84 15.39
N GLU A 129 -3.47 0.66 15.70
CA GLU A 129 -2.05 0.39 15.83
C GLU A 129 -1.37 0.12 14.49
N MET A 130 -2.14 -0.07 13.40
CA MET A 130 -1.64 -0.27 12.05
C MET A 130 -1.19 1.07 11.43
N THR A 131 -0.06 1.57 11.92
CA THR A 131 0.54 2.84 11.54
C THR A 131 2.05 2.72 11.37
N GLY A 132 2.63 3.62 10.59
CA GLY A 132 4.06 3.85 10.53
C GLY A 132 4.36 5.33 10.27
N TYR A 133 5.65 5.65 10.16
CA TYR A 133 6.10 7.03 9.98
C TYR A 133 7.08 7.14 8.82
N MET A 134 6.87 8.14 7.99
CA MET A 134 7.85 8.61 7.01
C MET A 134 8.51 9.87 7.55
N LEU A 135 9.83 9.84 7.74
CA LEU A 135 10.64 11.00 8.04
C LEU A 135 11.21 11.55 6.73
N VAL A 136 10.92 12.81 6.45
CA VAL A 136 11.59 13.59 5.39
C VAL A 136 12.67 14.43 6.06
N GLU A 137 13.93 14.06 5.86
CA GLU A 137 15.10 14.79 6.34
C GLU A 137 15.30 16.09 5.53
N PRO A 138 15.68 17.21 6.17
CA PRO A 138 16.00 18.46 5.49
C PRO A 138 17.34 18.43 4.72
#